data_AF-A0A965W1K1-F1
#
_entry.id   AF-A0A965W1K1-F1
#
_cell.length_a   1.000
_cell.length_b   1.000
_cell.length_c   1.000
_cell.angle_alpha   90.00
_cell.angle_beta   90.00
_cell.angle_gamma   90.00
#
_symmetry.space_group_name_H-M   'P 1'
#
loop_
_entity.id
_entity.type
_entity.pdbx_description
1 polymer ?
#
loop_
_entity_poly.entity_id
_entity_poly.type
_entity_poly.pdbx_seq_one_letter_code
_entity_poly.pdbx_strand_id
1 'polypeptide(L)'
;TSGNPGYSSTVKGILNGCGALARYSWLEAGNIPVASVHGTADGTVKYNRGIVNPGTPLMYLDGSRMIHKRACAVGVENQFFTFEGAPHVPYVGSAAYMDTTVNFFRDFLIGQLGCTQAILQPENSPLQPAALYPINYCDGSPVNEACNIIGLDEAVAEDFTVFPNPTSENVTITFSNKANFDIKIVDLMGRTVLTAKGMNSGSIIPIKSLHTGNYFVILTDQNANVKGTQQLMVH
;
A
#
# COMPACT_ATOMS: atom_id res chain seq x y z
N THR A 1 6.55 -8.23 -41.89
CA THR A 1 6.68 -8.19 -40.42
C THR A 1 8.01 -7.54 -40.09
N SER A 2 7.99 -6.44 -39.33
CA SER A 2 9.21 -5.81 -38.79
C SER A 2 9.65 -6.55 -37.52
N GLY A 3 10.96 -6.65 -37.28
CA GLY A 3 11.54 -7.33 -36.12
C GLY A 3 12.87 -7.97 -36.48
N ASN A 4 13.67 -8.33 -35.46
CA ASN A 4 14.93 -9.04 -35.69
C ASN A 4 14.64 -10.53 -35.97
N PRO A 5 15.05 -11.09 -37.13
CA PRO A 5 14.84 -12.50 -37.43
C PRO A 5 15.39 -13.41 -36.33
N GLY A 6 14.57 -14.34 -35.85
CA GLY A 6 14.93 -15.26 -34.76
C GLY A 6 14.74 -14.73 -33.34
N TYR A 7 14.30 -13.48 -33.16
CA TYR A 7 14.04 -12.89 -31.85
C TYR A 7 12.55 -12.62 -31.65
N SER A 8 12.08 -12.86 -30.42
CA SER A 8 10.70 -12.57 -30.04
C SER A 8 10.44 -11.06 -30.01
N SER A 9 9.26 -10.65 -30.46
CA SER A 9 8.73 -9.28 -30.29
C SER A 9 7.72 -9.19 -29.12
N THR A 10 7.67 -10.21 -28.25
CA THR A 10 6.80 -10.20 -27.07
C THR A 10 7.29 -9.15 -26.07
N VAL A 11 6.41 -8.25 -25.65
CA VAL A 11 6.74 -7.21 -24.67
C VAL A 11 6.95 -7.84 -23.30
N LYS A 12 8.03 -7.44 -22.62
CA LYS A 12 8.41 -7.95 -21.28
C LYS A 12 8.14 -6.98 -20.14
N GLY A 13 7.89 -5.70 -20.45
CA GLY A 13 7.52 -4.71 -19.45
C GLY A 13 7.20 -3.37 -20.10
N ILE A 14 6.53 -2.51 -19.34
CA ILE A 14 6.14 -1.16 -19.75
C ILE A 14 6.89 -0.15 -18.89
N LEU A 15 7.51 0.84 -19.53
CA LEU A 15 8.08 2.01 -18.86
C LEU A 15 7.14 3.19 -19.07
N ASN A 16 6.54 3.68 -17.99
CA ASN A 16 5.52 4.73 -18.02
C ASN A 16 6.01 6.00 -17.33
N GLY A 17 6.42 7.01 -18.11
CA GLY A 17 6.84 8.31 -17.59
C GLY A 17 5.72 9.35 -17.69
N CYS A 18 5.17 9.77 -16.55
CA CYS A 18 4.10 10.79 -16.44
C CYS A 18 2.86 10.51 -17.34
N GLY A 19 2.57 9.23 -17.62
CA GLY A 19 1.44 8.81 -18.43
C GLY A 19 0.21 8.42 -17.62
N ALA A 20 -0.83 7.98 -18.33
CA ALA A 20 -2.13 7.63 -17.74
C ALA A 20 -2.90 6.60 -18.57
N LEU A 21 -3.90 5.97 -17.95
CA LEU A 21 -4.93 5.16 -18.62
C LEU A 21 -6.27 5.92 -18.63
N ALA A 22 -7.12 5.68 -19.62
CA ALA A 22 -8.47 6.24 -19.62
C ALA A 22 -9.31 5.74 -18.43
N ARG A 23 -9.11 4.47 -18.08
CA ARG A 23 -9.69 3.82 -16.91
C ARG A 23 -8.64 2.89 -16.33
N TYR A 24 -8.41 2.97 -15.02
CA TYR A 24 -7.47 2.09 -14.35
C TYR A 24 -7.88 0.61 -14.54
N SER A 25 -9.19 0.31 -14.67
CA SER A 25 -9.71 -1.05 -14.84
C SER A 25 -9.28 -1.73 -16.14
N TRP A 26 -8.69 -1.00 -17.09
CA TRP A 26 -8.06 -1.58 -18.28
C TRP A 26 -6.80 -2.37 -17.96
N LEU A 27 -6.21 -2.16 -16.78
CA LEU A 27 -5.16 -3.03 -16.26
C LEU A 27 -5.81 -4.21 -15.52
N GLU A 28 -5.58 -5.41 -16.06
CA GLU A 28 -6.18 -6.66 -15.59
C GLU A 28 -5.11 -7.64 -15.08
N ALA A 29 -5.53 -8.62 -14.29
CA ALA A 29 -4.64 -9.67 -13.80
C ALA A 29 -3.97 -10.41 -14.97
N GLY A 30 -2.68 -10.76 -14.81
CA GLY A 30 -1.89 -11.43 -15.86
C GLY A 30 -1.39 -10.49 -16.97
N ASN A 31 -1.67 -9.18 -16.89
CA ASN A 31 -1.03 -8.20 -17.77
C ASN A 31 0.47 -8.06 -17.46
N ILE A 32 1.22 -7.55 -18.44
CA ILE A 32 2.68 -7.44 -18.36
C ILE A 32 3.13 -6.43 -17.30
N PRO A 33 4.32 -6.61 -16.70
CA PRO A 33 4.83 -5.74 -15.65
C PRO A 33 4.95 -4.26 -16.06
N VAL A 34 4.76 -3.34 -15.12
CA VAL A 34 4.83 -1.89 -15.37
C VAL A 34 5.65 -1.14 -14.34
N ALA A 35 6.64 -0.37 -14.80
CA ALA A 35 7.35 0.60 -13.98
C ALA A 35 6.90 2.01 -14.33
N SER A 36 6.58 2.82 -13.33
CA SER A 36 6.13 4.20 -13.53
C SER A 36 6.98 5.22 -12.80
N VAL A 37 7.13 6.41 -13.37
CA VAL A 37 7.63 7.61 -12.66
C VAL A 37 6.67 8.77 -12.87
N HIS A 38 6.41 9.60 -11.85
CA HIS A 38 5.44 10.69 -11.97
C HIS A 38 5.64 11.80 -10.93
N GLY A 39 5.50 13.07 -11.35
CA GLY A 39 5.54 14.23 -10.46
C GLY A 39 4.20 14.51 -9.75
N THR A 40 4.22 14.84 -8.46
CA THR A 40 2.97 15.10 -7.72
C THR A 40 2.31 16.43 -8.06
N ALA A 41 3.05 17.37 -8.66
CA ALA A 41 2.57 18.67 -9.11
C ALA A 41 2.35 18.72 -10.63
N ASP A 42 2.11 17.56 -11.26
CA ASP A 42 1.86 17.47 -12.69
C ASP A 42 0.60 18.27 -13.10
N GLY A 43 0.84 19.34 -13.86
CA GLY A 43 -0.18 20.24 -14.38
C GLY A 43 -0.99 19.65 -15.53
N THR A 44 -0.39 18.73 -16.30
CA THR A 44 -0.84 18.30 -17.61
C THR A 44 -1.53 16.95 -17.55
N VAL A 45 -0.86 15.93 -17.02
CA VAL A 45 -1.43 14.59 -16.77
C VAL A 45 -1.39 14.38 -15.27
N LYS A 46 -2.54 14.38 -14.60
CA LYS A 46 -2.52 14.33 -13.13
C LYS A 46 -1.85 13.06 -12.62
N TYR A 47 -1.09 13.21 -11.54
CA TYR A 47 -0.45 12.12 -10.80
C TYR A 47 -1.46 11.03 -10.40
N ASN A 48 -2.62 11.49 -9.90
CA ASN A 48 -3.80 10.72 -9.57
C ASN A 48 -4.84 10.77 -10.72
N ARG A 49 -6.10 10.44 -10.45
CA ARG A 49 -7.18 10.71 -11.41
C ARG A 49 -7.41 12.20 -11.59
N GLY A 50 -7.57 12.65 -12.82
CA GLY A 50 -7.95 14.04 -13.10
C GLY A 50 -8.10 14.33 -14.59
N ILE A 51 -8.55 15.54 -14.89
CA ILE A 51 -8.66 16.02 -16.28
C ILE A 51 -7.26 16.29 -16.82
N VAL A 52 -6.93 15.66 -17.93
CA VAL A 52 -5.72 15.95 -18.67
C VAL A 52 -5.87 17.25 -19.45
N ASN A 53 -4.85 18.10 -19.36
CA ASN A 53 -4.88 19.47 -19.87
C ASN A 53 -3.50 19.92 -20.40
N PRO A 54 -3.15 19.61 -21.67
CA PRO A 54 -1.95 20.13 -22.32
C PRO A 54 -2.08 21.59 -22.79
N GLY A 55 -3.06 22.34 -22.31
CA GLY A 55 -3.42 23.69 -22.74
C GLY A 55 -4.93 23.87 -22.90
N THR A 56 -5.63 22.79 -23.27
CA THR A 56 -7.09 22.69 -23.26
C THR A 56 -7.52 21.42 -22.52
N PRO A 57 -8.51 21.48 -21.62
CA PRO A 57 -9.08 20.30 -20.98
C PRO A 57 -9.59 19.27 -22.00
N LEU A 58 -9.16 18.00 -21.89
CA LEU A 58 -9.53 16.93 -22.83
C LEU A 58 -10.51 15.94 -22.20
N MET A 59 -10.02 15.11 -21.27
CA MET A 59 -10.78 14.04 -20.64
C MET A 59 -10.20 13.65 -19.29
N TYR A 60 -10.98 12.94 -18.48
CA TYR A 60 -10.49 12.31 -17.26
C TYR A 60 -9.63 11.09 -17.60
N LEU A 61 -8.42 11.05 -17.07
CA LEU A 61 -7.54 9.88 -17.10
C LEU A 61 -7.08 9.54 -15.67
N ASP A 62 -6.62 8.31 -15.50
CA ASP A 62 -6.01 7.76 -14.30
C ASP A 62 -4.49 7.75 -14.45
N GLY A 63 -3.81 8.67 -13.74
CA GLY A 63 -2.36 8.78 -13.74
C GLY A 63 -1.64 7.60 -13.07
N SER A 64 -0.32 7.66 -13.07
CA SER A 64 0.54 6.57 -12.58
C SER A 64 0.22 6.13 -11.15
N ARG A 65 -0.26 7.01 -10.26
CA ARG A 65 -0.63 6.62 -8.89
C ARG A 65 -1.84 5.67 -8.86
N MET A 66 -2.80 5.90 -9.75
CA MET A 66 -3.98 5.05 -9.93
C MET A 66 -3.60 3.73 -10.62
N ILE A 67 -2.72 3.79 -11.63
CA ILE A 67 -2.17 2.60 -12.31
C ILE A 67 -1.44 1.72 -11.29
N HIS A 68 -0.56 2.28 -10.46
CA HIS A 68 0.16 1.56 -9.42
C HIS A 68 -0.80 0.92 -8.39
N LYS A 69 -1.79 1.68 -7.89
CA LYS A 69 -2.79 1.14 -6.95
C LYS A 69 -3.56 -0.02 -7.57
N ARG A 70 -3.91 0.08 -8.85
CA ARG A 70 -4.59 -0.99 -9.58
C ARG A 70 -3.68 -2.20 -9.81
N ALA A 71 -2.46 -1.98 -10.31
CA ALA A 71 -1.50 -3.05 -10.59
C ALA A 71 -1.29 -3.94 -9.36
N CYS A 72 -1.08 -3.29 -8.21
CA CYS A 72 -1.01 -3.98 -6.93
C CYS A 72 -2.30 -4.75 -6.58
N ALA A 73 -3.48 -4.15 -6.80
CA ALA A 73 -4.77 -4.81 -6.51
C ALA A 73 -5.02 -6.07 -7.34
N VAL A 74 -4.56 -6.11 -8.60
CA VAL A 74 -4.74 -7.28 -9.48
C VAL A 74 -3.51 -8.18 -9.57
N GLY A 75 -2.49 -7.95 -8.73
CA GLY A 75 -1.28 -8.77 -8.70
C GLY A 75 -0.40 -8.64 -9.94
N VAL A 76 -0.51 -7.54 -10.71
CA VAL A 76 0.43 -7.23 -11.80
C VAL A 76 1.71 -6.68 -11.17
N GLU A 77 2.85 -7.28 -11.52
CA GLU A 77 4.16 -6.80 -11.07
C GLU A 77 4.33 -5.34 -11.48
N ASN A 78 4.69 -4.49 -10.51
CA ASN A 78 4.82 -3.08 -10.76
C ASN A 78 5.78 -2.41 -9.79
N GLN A 79 6.39 -1.33 -10.26
CA GLN A 79 7.25 -0.46 -9.46
C GLN A 79 6.84 0.99 -9.71
N PHE A 80 6.92 1.85 -8.68
CA PHE A 80 6.54 3.25 -8.83
C PHE A 80 7.46 4.22 -8.12
N PHE A 81 7.97 5.21 -8.85
CA PHE A 81 8.73 6.32 -8.27
C PHE A 81 7.96 7.64 -8.35
N THR A 82 7.83 8.30 -7.21
CA THR A 82 7.14 9.58 -7.07
C THR A 82 8.13 10.72 -6.95
N PHE A 83 8.04 11.72 -7.82
CA PHE A 83 8.78 12.97 -7.70
C PHE A 83 7.94 14.00 -6.92
N GLU A 84 8.25 14.19 -5.65
CA GLU A 84 7.56 15.16 -4.80
C GLU A 84 7.72 16.59 -5.36
N GLY A 85 6.59 17.30 -5.50
CA GLY A 85 6.54 18.68 -5.98
C GLY A 85 6.89 18.89 -7.45
N ALA A 86 7.24 17.83 -8.18
CA ALA A 86 7.73 17.96 -9.55
C ALA A 86 6.59 18.12 -10.59
N PRO A 87 6.83 18.86 -11.69
CA PRO A 87 5.85 19.08 -12.76
C PRO A 87 5.76 17.88 -13.73
N HIS A 88 5.05 18.07 -14.84
CA HIS A 88 4.97 17.11 -15.93
C HIS A 88 6.33 16.85 -16.57
N VAL A 89 6.72 15.58 -16.67
CA VAL A 89 7.95 15.13 -17.37
C VAL A 89 9.20 15.88 -16.85
N PRO A 90 9.48 15.81 -15.53
CA PRO A 90 10.51 16.66 -14.92
C PRO A 90 11.93 16.31 -15.39
N TYR A 91 12.12 15.09 -15.91
CA TYR A 91 13.38 14.58 -16.47
C TYR A 91 13.79 15.21 -17.81
N VAL A 92 12.88 15.83 -18.57
CA VAL A 92 13.28 16.51 -19.83
C VAL A 92 14.08 17.79 -19.58
N GLY A 93 13.82 18.47 -18.46
CA GLY A 93 14.46 19.75 -18.11
C GLY A 93 15.52 19.68 -17.02
N SER A 94 15.82 18.49 -16.48
CA SER A 94 16.70 18.33 -15.32
C SER A 94 17.48 17.03 -15.39
N ALA A 95 18.80 17.15 -15.39
CA ALA A 95 19.71 16.00 -15.33
C ALA A 95 19.49 15.16 -14.07
N ALA A 96 19.24 15.78 -12.92
CA ALA A 96 18.99 15.05 -11.67
C ALA A 96 17.73 14.17 -11.75
N TYR A 97 16.64 14.70 -12.32
CA TYR A 97 15.43 13.90 -12.53
C TYR A 97 15.66 12.81 -13.59
N MET A 98 16.42 13.12 -14.65
CA MET A 98 16.79 12.13 -15.67
C MET A 98 17.60 10.98 -15.08
N ASP A 99 18.61 11.26 -14.25
CA ASP A 99 19.46 10.25 -13.61
C ASP A 99 18.63 9.31 -12.74
N THR A 100 17.73 9.86 -11.92
CA THR A 100 16.79 9.05 -11.13
C THR A 100 15.87 8.21 -12.03
N THR A 101 15.28 8.79 -13.08
CA THR A 101 14.40 8.06 -14.01
C THR A 101 15.13 6.92 -14.72
N VAL A 102 16.34 7.16 -15.22
CA VAL A 102 17.16 6.15 -15.92
C VAL A 102 17.56 5.03 -14.97
N ASN A 103 18.06 5.35 -13.77
CA ASN A 103 18.45 4.34 -12.79
C ASN A 103 17.26 3.49 -12.35
N PHE A 104 16.11 4.12 -12.09
CA PHE A 104 14.90 3.42 -11.69
C PHE A 104 14.41 2.45 -12.77
N PHE A 105 14.32 2.90 -14.03
CA PHE A 105 13.90 2.01 -15.12
C PHE A 105 14.94 0.95 -15.47
N ARG A 106 16.24 1.25 -15.34
CA ARG A 106 17.31 0.25 -15.45
C ARG A 106 17.08 -0.88 -14.46
N ASP A 107 16.81 -0.56 -13.20
CA ASP A 107 16.64 -1.54 -12.13
C ASP A 107 15.43 -2.45 -12.35
N PHE A 108 14.32 -1.88 -12.82
CA PHE A 108 13.18 -2.67 -13.29
C PHE A 108 13.57 -3.63 -14.43
N LEU A 109 14.27 -3.12 -15.45
CA LEU A 109 14.68 -3.92 -16.61
C LEU A 109 15.67 -5.03 -16.24
N ILE A 110 16.53 -4.84 -15.24
CA ILE A 110 17.42 -5.90 -14.74
C ILE A 110 16.62 -7.14 -14.33
N GLY A 111 15.52 -6.94 -13.58
CA GLY A 111 14.59 -8.01 -13.20
C GLY A 111 13.93 -8.66 -14.42
N GLN A 112 13.39 -7.85 -15.34
CA GLN A 112 12.70 -8.36 -16.54
C GLN A 112 13.62 -9.12 -17.50
N LEU A 113 14.91 -8.80 -17.52
CA LEU A 113 15.94 -9.44 -18.34
C LEU A 113 16.63 -10.61 -17.63
N GLY A 114 16.25 -10.92 -16.37
CA GLY A 114 16.87 -11.98 -15.58
C GLY A 114 18.35 -11.76 -15.27
N CYS A 115 18.77 -10.49 -15.23
CA CYS A 115 20.15 -10.12 -14.93
C CYS A 115 20.33 -9.90 -13.41
N THR A 116 21.58 -9.90 -12.95
CA THR A 116 21.93 -9.77 -11.53
C THR A 116 22.90 -8.61 -11.32
N GLN A 117 22.36 -7.39 -11.27
CA GLN A 117 23.13 -6.19 -10.95
C GLN A 117 22.54 -5.52 -9.71
N ALA A 118 23.39 -4.76 -9.02
CA ALA A 118 22.96 -3.96 -7.88
C ALA A 118 21.93 -2.90 -8.31
N ILE A 119 20.90 -2.77 -7.46
CA ILE A 119 19.87 -1.74 -7.52
C ILE A 119 20.52 -0.39 -7.18
N LEU A 120 20.28 0.61 -8.01
CA LEU A 120 20.77 1.98 -7.85
C LEU A 120 19.68 2.93 -7.36
N GLN A 121 18.44 2.69 -7.74
CA GLN A 121 17.30 3.54 -7.44
C GLN A 121 16.07 2.69 -7.13
N PRO A 122 15.85 2.34 -5.84
CA PRO A 122 14.63 1.66 -5.43
C PRO A 122 13.41 2.59 -5.56
N GLU A 123 12.22 2.00 -5.49
CA GLU A 123 10.98 2.73 -5.35
C GLU A 123 10.94 3.54 -4.04
N ASN A 124 10.14 4.60 -4.04
CA ASN A 124 9.83 5.35 -2.83
C ASN A 124 8.34 5.20 -2.49
N SER A 125 7.97 5.59 -1.27
CA SER A 125 6.57 5.55 -0.86
C SER A 125 5.71 6.44 -1.77
N PRO A 126 4.65 5.90 -2.40
CA PRO A 126 3.75 6.70 -3.21
C PRO A 126 3.10 7.80 -2.35
N LEU A 127 3.09 9.03 -2.85
CA LEU A 127 2.43 10.14 -2.19
C LEU A 127 0.95 10.22 -2.60
N GLN A 128 0.19 11.04 -1.90
CA GLN A 128 -1.25 11.29 -2.09
C GLN A 128 -2.13 10.01 -1.96
N PRO A 129 -3.31 10.12 -1.33
CA PRO A 129 -4.23 8.99 -1.28
C PRO A 129 -4.73 8.65 -2.70
N ALA A 130 -4.99 7.36 -2.93
CA ALA A 130 -5.55 6.86 -4.18
C ALA A 130 -6.62 5.81 -3.87
N ALA A 131 -7.85 6.10 -4.28
CA ALA A 131 -9.00 5.22 -4.13
C ALA A 131 -9.49 4.79 -5.51
N LEU A 132 -9.55 3.49 -5.75
CA LEU A 132 -10.15 2.93 -6.97
C LEU A 132 -11.66 3.21 -6.92
N TYR A 133 -12.16 3.95 -7.91
CA TYR A 133 -13.57 4.36 -7.93
C TYR A 133 -14.47 3.21 -8.40
N PRO A 134 -15.70 3.06 -7.90
CA PRO A 134 -16.57 1.96 -8.31
C PRO A 134 -16.76 1.91 -9.84
N ILE A 135 -16.42 0.76 -10.43
CA ILE A 135 -16.61 0.44 -11.83
C ILE A 135 -16.82 -1.06 -11.98
N ASN A 136 -17.51 -1.47 -13.03
CA ASN A 136 -17.64 -2.89 -13.36
C ASN A 136 -16.69 -3.25 -14.50
N TYR A 137 -16.21 -4.48 -14.50
CA TYR A 137 -15.60 -5.09 -15.66
C TYR A 137 -16.60 -5.17 -16.82
N CYS A 138 -16.10 -5.46 -18.02
CA CYS A 138 -16.95 -5.62 -19.21
C CYS A 138 -17.99 -6.75 -19.07
N ASP A 139 -17.74 -7.72 -18.18
CA ASP A 139 -18.67 -8.81 -17.85
C ASP A 139 -19.73 -8.44 -16.79
N GLY A 140 -19.70 -7.20 -16.28
CA GLY A 140 -20.63 -6.71 -15.27
C GLY A 140 -20.23 -7.01 -13.82
N SER A 141 -19.14 -7.74 -13.58
CA SER A 141 -18.63 -7.98 -12.23
C SER A 141 -18.02 -6.69 -11.64
N PRO A 142 -18.18 -6.44 -10.32
CA PRO A 142 -17.65 -5.24 -9.70
C PRO A 142 -16.12 -5.33 -9.56
N VAL A 143 -15.44 -4.22 -9.86
CA VAL A 143 -14.01 -4.06 -9.52
C VAL A 143 -13.91 -3.78 -8.03
N ASN A 144 -13.60 -4.80 -7.25
CA ASN A 144 -13.53 -4.76 -5.79
C ASN A 144 -12.17 -5.20 -5.23
N GLU A 145 -11.16 -5.37 -6.08
CA GLU A 145 -9.83 -5.78 -5.63
C GLU A 145 -9.17 -4.65 -4.84
N ALA A 146 -8.65 -5.00 -3.66
CA ALA A 146 -7.82 -4.13 -2.87
C ALA A 146 -6.35 -4.45 -3.10
N CYS A 147 -5.53 -3.41 -3.25
CA CYS A 147 -4.08 -3.54 -3.16
C CYS A 147 -3.71 -3.91 -1.73
N ASN A 148 -3.59 -5.22 -1.51
CA ASN A 148 -2.98 -5.80 -0.33
C ASN A 148 -1.49 -5.87 -0.61
N ILE A 149 -0.76 -4.86 -0.14
CA ILE A 149 0.70 -4.91 -0.14
C ILE A 149 1.06 -6.11 0.76
N ILE A 150 1.52 -7.22 0.18
CA ILE A 150 2.22 -8.32 0.91
C ILE A 150 3.68 -7.90 1.18
N GLY A 151 3.93 -6.60 1.24
CA GLY A 151 5.14 -6.02 1.80
C GLY A 151 4.92 -5.91 3.30
N LEU A 152 5.89 -6.42 4.05
CA LEU A 152 6.13 -6.10 5.46
C LEU A 152 5.99 -4.59 5.67
N ASP A 153 4.79 -4.13 5.99
CA ASP A 153 4.62 -3.12 7.00
C ASP A 153 4.05 -3.89 8.19
N GLU A 154 4.92 -4.67 8.84
CA GLU A 154 4.71 -4.89 10.26
C GLU A 154 4.71 -3.48 10.84
N ALA A 155 3.52 -2.93 11.09
CA ALA A 155 3.37 -1.87 12.06
C ALA A 155 4.04 -2.44 13.31
N VAL A 156 5.30 -2.04 13.56
CA VAL A 156 6.25 -2.70 14.47
C VAL A 156 5.43 -3.30 15.59
N ALA A 157 5.20 -4.62 15.48
CA ALA A 157 4.30 -5.28 16.40
C ALA A 157 5.04 -5.19 17.72
N GLU A 158 4.55 -4.34 18.62
CA GLU A 158 5.11 -4.26 19.94
C GLU A 158 4.87 -5.62 20.56
N ASP A 159 5.94 -6.36 20.87
CA ASP A 159 5.83 -7.62 21.60
C ASP A 159 5.19 -7.32 22.95
N PHE A 160 3.90 -7.65 23.05
CA PHE A 160 3.11 -7.53 24.27
C PHE A 160 2.47 -8.86 24.61
N THR A 161 2.44 -9.18 25.89
CA THR A 161 1.89 -10.42 26.41
C THR A 161 0.70 -10.11 27.31
N VAL A 162 -0.27 -11.03 27.27
CA VAL A 162 -1.54 -10.93 27.97
C VAL A 162 -1.65 -12.16 28.85
N PHE A 163 -1.60 -11.98 30.17
CA PHE A 163 -1.64 -13.10 31.13
C PHE A 163 -2.40 -12.77 32.41
N PRO A 164 -3.01 -13.76 33.09
CA PRO A 164 -3.16 -15.13 32.62
C PRO A 164 -4.14 -15.21 31.44
N ASN A 165 -3.88 -16.16 30.54
CA ASN A 165 -4.79 -16.52 29.47
C ASN A 165 -4.79 -18.06 29.40
N PRO A 166 -5.88 -18.76 29.75
CA PRO A 166 -7.23 -18.24 30.05
C PRO A 166 -7.37 -17.49 31.39
N THR A 167 -8.39 -16.65 31.54
CA THR A 167 -8.70 -15.88 32.79
C THR A 167 -10.21 -15.69 32.99
N SER A 168 -10.64 -15.34 34.21
CA SER A 168 -12.04 -15.13 34.60
C SER A 168 -12.31 -13.76 35.25
N GLU A 169 -11.31 -13.15 35.89
CA GLU A 169 -11.50 -11.91 36.67
C GLU A 169 -10.69 -10.73 36.17
N ASN A 170 -9.39 -10.92 35.98
CA ASN A 170 -8.44 -9.86 35.66
C ASN A 170 -7.41 -10.34 34.63
N VAL A 171 -6.91 -9.41 33.82
CA VAL A 171 -5.84 -9.68 32.87
C VAL A 171 -4.73 -8.65 33.02
N THR A 172 -3.49 -9.11 33.03
CA THR A 172 -2.28 -8.28 33.07
C THR A 172 -1.71 -8.18 31.68
N ILE A 173 -1.32 -6.96 31.30
CA ILE A 173 -0.74 -6.68 29.99
C ILE A 173 0.64 -6.09 30.18
N THR A 174 1.66 -6.76 29.65
CA THR A 174 3.05 -6.29 29.66
C THR A 174 3.54 -6.09 28.24
N PHE A 175 4.27 -5.02 28.01
CA PHE A 175 4.89 -4.68 26.73
C PHE A 175 6.35 -4.26 26.94
N SER A 176 7.17 -4.46 25.93
CA SER A 176 8.64 -4.27 25.99
C SER A 176 9.06 -2.79 26.10
N ASN A 177 8.21 -1.88 25.64
CA ASN A 177 8.46 -0.44 25.63
C ASN A 177 8.03 0.24 26.95
N LYS A 178 8.60 1.41 27.29
CA LYS A 178 8.18 2.23 28.46
C LYS A 178 7.10 3.27 28.12
N ALA A 179 6.58 3.27 26.90
CA ALA A 179 5.53 4.18 26.46
C ALA A 179 4.14 3.78 27.01
N ASN A 180 3.22 4.74 27.06
CA ASN A 180 1.84 4.49 27.45
C ASN A 180 1.01 4.12 26.22
N PHE A 181 0.19 3.08 26.33
CA PHE A 181 -0.64 2.59 25.23
C PHE A 181 -2.12 2.50 25.61
N ASP A 182 -2.97 2.60 24.60
CA ASP A 182 -4.41 2.40 24.71
C ASP A 182 -4.74 0.94 24.36
N ILE A 183 -5.62 0.32 25.12
CA ILE A 183 -5.98 -1.09 25.01
C ILE A 183 -7.48 -1.21 24.73
N LYS A 184 -7.82 -1.99 23.71
CA LYS A 184 -9.21 -2.33 23.37
C LYS A 184 -9.40 -3.82 23.45
N ILE A 185 -10.48 -4.26 24.07
CA ILE A 185 -10.91 -5.66 24.01
C ILE A 185 -12.09 -5.71 23.05
N VAL A 186 -12.03 -6.58 22.05
CA VAL A 186 -13.08 -6.78 21.05
C VAL A 186 -13.57 -8.22 21.06
N ASP A 187 -14.86 -8.41 20.79
CA ASP A 187 -15.44 -9.73 20.58
C ASP A 187 -15.14 -10.28 19.17
N LEU A 188 -15.57 -11.53 18.90
CA LEU A 188 -15.42 -12.16 17.58
C LEU A 188 -16.17 -11.44 16.45
N MET A 189 -17.10 -10.54 16.77
CA MET A 189 -17.85 -9.72 15.81
C MET A 189 -17.17 -8.36 15.58
N GLY A 190 -16.00 -8.12 16.18
CA GLY A 190 -15.26 -6.86 16.08
C GLY A 190 -15.85 -5.72 16.93
N ARG A 191 -16.84 -5.99 17.79
CA ARG A 191 -17.39 -4.97 18.68
C ARG A 191 -16.46 -4.76 19.86
N THR A 192 -16.13 -3.50 20.14
CA THR A 192 -15.33 -3.14 21.32
C THR A 192 -16.17 -3.32 22.58
N VAL A 193 -15.75 -4.25 23.45
CA VAL A 193 -16.41 -4.56 24.72
C VAL A 193 -15.78 -3.84 25.90
N LEU A 194 -14.50 -3.47 25.80
CA LEU A 194 -13.78 -2.73 26.84
C LEU A 194 -12.72 -1.82 26.21
N THR A 195 -12.49 -0.64 26.81
CA THR A 195 -11.39 0.25 26.43
C THR A 195 -10.71 0.77 27.69
N ALA A 196 -9.38 0.68 27.73
CA ALA A 196 -8.52 1.23 28.78
C ALA A 196 -7.48 2.14 28.12
N LYS A 197 -7.31 3.38 28.60
CA LYS A 197 -6.43 4.37 27.97
C LYS A 197 -5.21 4.68 28.83
N GLY A 198 -4.09 4.97 28.19
CA GLY A 198 -2.87 5.43 28.86
C GLY A 198 -2.26 4.41 29.83
N MET A 199 -2.31 3.13 29.49
CA MET A 199 -1.84 2.03 30.33
C MET A 199 -0.32 1.92 30.32
N ASN A 200 0.26 1.61 31.47
CA ASN A 200 1.69 1.31 31.65
C ASN A 200 1.94 -0.21 31.56
N SER A 201 3.19 -0.63 31.35
CA SER A 201 3.55 -2.04 31.31
C SER A 201 3.28 -2.68 32.68
N GLY A 202 2.58 -3.82 32.71
CA GLY A 202 2.17 -4.51 33.93
C GLY A 202 0.84 -4.03 34.52
N SER A 203 0.08 -3.21 33.79
CA SER A 203 -1.25 -2.78 34.25
C SER A 203 -2.26 -3.93 34.24
N ILE A 204 -3.15 -3.92 35.24
CA ILE A 204 -4.21 -4.91 35.41
C ILE A 204 -5.53 -4.34 34.89
N ILE A 205 -6.20 -5.09 34.02
CA ILE A 205 -7.52 -4.77 33.49
C ILE A 205 -8.54 -5.74 34.08
N PRO A 206 -9.56 -5.25 34.81
CA PRO A 206 -10.66 -6.08 35.26
C PRO A 206 -11.57 -6.45 34.08
N ILE A 207 -11.83 -7.75 33.92
CA ILE A 207 -12.63 -8.32 32.82
C ILE A 207 -13.88 -9.05 33.32
N LYS A 208 -14.19 -9.00 34.62
CA LYS A 208 -15.36 -9.65 35.25
C LYS A 208 -16.70 -9.34 34.57
N SER A 209 -16.81 -8.22 33.86
CA SER A 209 -18.01 -7.83 33.11
C SER A 209 -18.17 -8.55 31.77
N LEU A 210 -17.16 -9.29 31.31
CA LEU A 210 -17.18 -10.02 30.04
C LEU A 210 -17.76 -11.42 30.24
N HIS A 211 -18.58 -11.87 29.29
CA HIS A 211 -19.08 -13.25 29.29
C HIS A 211 -17.97 -14.21 28.86
N THR A 212 -18.07 -15.47 29.32
CA THR A 212 -17.24 -16.59 28.84
C THR A 212 -17.19 -16.63 27.31
N GLY A 213 -15.99 -16.63 26.74
CA GLY A 213 -15.79 -16.57 25.29
C GLY A 213 -14.38 -16.17 24.87
N ASN A 214 -14.18 -16.12 23.55
CA ASN A 214 -12.92 -15.66 22.94
C ASN A 214 -13.02 -14.17 22.58
N TYR A 215 -11.96 -13.45 22.92
CA TYR A 215 -11.80 -12.03 22.64
C TYR A 215 -10.43 -11.76 22.03
N PHE A 216 -10.28 -10.59 21.41
CA PHE A 216 -8.99 -10.06 21.01
C PHE A 216 -8.67 -8.80 21.81
N VAL A 217 -7.45 -8.75 22.33
CA VAL A 217 -6.86 -7.57 22.96
C VAL A 217 -6.04 -6.86 21.89
N ILE A 218 -6.38 -5.61 21.60
CA ILE A 218 -5.73 -4.77 20.60
C ILE A 218 -5.00 -3.65 21.33
N LEU A 219 -3.69 -3.55 21.09
CA LEU A 219 -2.85 -2.46 21.56
C LEU A 219 -2.84 -1.34 20.52
N THR A 220 -3.04 -0.09 20.96
CA THR A 220 -3.05 1.09 20.10
C THR A 220 -2.19 2.22 20.67
N ASP A 221 -1.54 3.00 19.80
CA ASP A 221 -0.83 4.22 20.19
C ASP A 221 -1.79 5.42 20.38
N GLN A 222 -1.26 6.57 20.79
CA GLN A 222 -2.03 7.81 20.98
C GLN A 222 -2.68 8.35 19.69
N ASN A 223 -2.23 7.90 18.52
CA ASN A 223 -2.79 8.23 17.21
C ASN A 223 -3.79 7.17 16.73
N ALA A 224 -4.18 6.23 17.60
CA ALA A 224 -5.07 5.11 17.33
C ALA A 224 -4.52 4.08 16.30
N ASN A 225 -3.21 4.07 16.05
CA ASN A 225 -2.61 3.02 15.22
C ASN A 225 -2.49 1.73 16.02
N VAL A 226 -2.87 0.60 15.41
CA VAL A 226 -2.71 -0.72 16.02
C VAL A 226 -1.23 -1.09 16.09
N LYS A 227 -0.77 -1.46 17.29
CA LYS A 227 0.61 -1.89 17.58
C LYS A 227 0.71 -3.37 17.88
N GLY A 228 -0.40 -4.08 18.06
CA GLY A 228 -0.40 -5.51 18.27
C GLY A 228 -1.80 -6.05 18.58
N THR A 229 -2.00 -7.34 18.35
CA THR A 229 -3.23 -8.05 18.71
C THR A 229 -2.89 -9.39 19.37
N GLN A 230 -3.53 -9.71 20.50
CA GLN A 230 -3.36 -10.98 21.21
C GLN A 230 -4.72 -11.57 21.54
N GLN A 231 -4.88 -12.89 21.42
CA GLN A 231 -6.10 -13.58 21.82
C GLN A 231 -6.22 -13.61 23.36
N LEU A 232 -7.44 -13.44 23.87
CA LEU A 232 -7.80 -13.57 25.28
C LEU A 232 -8.98 -14.54 25.39
N MET A 233 -8.81 -15.62 26.17
CA MET A 233 -9.85 -16.58 26.49
C MET A 233 -10.41 -16.27 27.88
N VAL A 234 -11.69 -15.89 27.93
CA VAL A 234 -12.44 -15.67 29.17
C VAL A 234 -13.26 -16.92 29.46
N HIS A 235 -13.13 -17.48 30.67
CA HIS A 235 -13.91 -18.64 31.12
C HIS A 235 -14.75 -18.32 32.34
#